data_AF-A0A970VHP9-F1
#
_entry.id   AF-A0A970VHP9-F1
#
_cell.length_a   1.000
_cell.length_b   1.000
_cell.length_c   1.000
_cell.angle_alpha   90.00
_cell.angle_beta   90.00
_cell.angle_gamma   90.00
#
_symmetry.space_group_name_H-M   'P 1'
#
loop_
_entity.id
_entity.type
_entity.pdbx_description
1 polymer ?
#
loop_
_entity_poly.entity_id
_entity_poly.type
_entity_poly.pdbx_seq_one_letter_code
_entity_poly.pdbx_strand_id
1 'polypeptide(L)'
;MKNSITVSIPKSQTIRGYEIARMPIGQFLKATQLLQELPQTIMQSLFPNTDAQGVLTQLQNLTKDTLQELFIRAIGAIPEQVIRIFAELSGIPEQKLLDDPNVGLDGLAEMAGAWIEVNGIENFIKAAGALAEKVRKTKTTTGSSD
;
A
#
# COMPACT_ATOMS: atom_id res chain seq x y z
N MET A 1 -32.27 -18.59 -6.11
CA MET A 1 -31.52 -17.94 -7.21
C MET A 1 -30.21 -17.43 -6.63
N LYS A 2 -29.08 -18.01 -7.01
CA LYS A 2 -27.74 -17.59 -6.55
C LYS A 2 -27.26 -16.50 -7.51
N ASN A 3 -27.38 -15.23 -7.13
CA ASN A 3 -26.71 -14.16 -7.85
C ASN A 3 -25.22 -14.27 -7.56
N SER A 4 -24.50 -14.92 -8.48
CA SER A 4 -23.05 -14.83 -8.57
C SER A 4 -22.71 -13.37 -8.87
N ILE A 5 -22.38 -12.61 -7.83
CA ILE A 5 -21.75 -11.31 -8.00
C ILE A 5 -20.34 -11.63 -8.48
N THR A 6 -20.16 -11.69 -9.80
CA THR A 6 -18.84 -11.62 -10.40
C THR A 6 -18.31 -10.23 -10.12
N VAL A 7 -17.69 -10.05 -8.95
CA VAL A 7 -16.86 -8.89 -8.67
C VAL A 7 -15.67 -9.02 -9.61
N SER A 8 -15.84 -8.56 -10.85
CA SER A 8 -14.74 -8.45 -11.80
C SER A 8 -13.83 -7.36 -11.28
N ILE A 9 -12.88 -7.73 -10.43
CA ILE A 9 -11.73 -6.87 -10.13
C ILE A 9 -11.14 -6.50 -11.51
N PRO A 10 -11.01 -5.20 -11.83
CA PRO A 10 -10.44 -4.76 -13.10
C PRO A 10 -9.09 -5.46 -13.29
N LYS A 11 -8.93 -6.21 -14.38
CA LYS A 11 -7.68 -6.97 -14.63
C LYS A 11 -6.49 -6.04 -14.88
N SER A 12 -6.77 -4.89 -15.49
CA SER A 12 -5.87 -3.76 -15.64
C SER A 12 -6.68 -2.48 -15.91
N GLN A 13 -6.07 -1.32 -15.66
CA GLN A 13 -6.62 0.01 -15.98
C GLN A 13 -5.55 0.84 -16.68
N THR A 14 -5.92 1.62 -17.70
CA THR A 14 -4.99 2.56 -18.34
C THR A 14 -5.16 3.95 -17.75
N ILE A 15 -4.14 4.45 -17.07
CA ILE A 15 -4.11 5.78 -16.44
C ILE A 15 -2.94 6.56 -17.01
N ARG A 16 -3.22 7.76 -17.55
CA ARG A 16 -2.18 8.65 -18.12
C ARG A 16 -1.29 7.99 -19.18
N GLY A 17 -1.84 7.01 -19.92
CA GLY A 17 -1.11 6.26 -20.94
C GLY A 17 -0.33 5.04 -20.43
N TYR A 18 -0.33 4.78 -19.12
CA TYR A 18 0.28 3.61 -18.50
C TYR A 18 -0.76 2.54 -18.17
N GLU A 19 -0.44 1.28 -18.47
CA GLU A 19 -1.23 0.14 -18.02
C GLU A 19 -0.87 -0.23 -16.59
N ILE A 20 -1.84 -0.11 -15.70
CA ILE A 20 -1.77 -0.54 -14.31
C ILE A 20 -2.43 -1.91 -14.23
N ALA A 21 -1.62 -2.95 -14.04
CA ALA A 21 -2.07 -4.34 -13.96
C ALA A 21 -1.92 -4.91 -12.55
N ARG A 22 -2.47 -6.12 -12.35
CA ARG A 22 -2.24 -6.87 -11.11
C ARG A 22 -0.75 -7.16 -10.93
N MET A 23 -0.24 -6.82 -9.77
CA MET A 23 1.15 -7.00 -9.36
C MET A 23 1.46 -8.49 -9.13
N PRO A 24 2.54 -9.01 -9.73
CA PRO A 24 3.11 -10.31 -9.37
C PRO A 24 3.69 -10.32 -7.95
N ILE A 25 3.56 -11.44 -7.24
CA ILE A 25 4.12 -11.62 -5.88
C ILE A 25 5.63 -11.33 -5.84
N GLY A 26 6.38 -11.68 -6.89
CA GLY A 26 7.81 -11.39 -6.95
C GLY A 26 8.16 -9.89 -6.91
N GLN A 27 7.32 -9.04 -7.51
CA GLN A 27 7.50 -7.57 -7.45
C GLN A 27 7.16 -7.04 -6.06
N PHE A 28 6.10 -7.57 -5.43
CA PHE A 28 5.79 -7.23 -4.04
C PHE A 28 6.97 -7.49 -3.10
N LEU A 29 7.63 -8.65 -3.22
CA LEU A 29 8.78 -8.99 -2.39
C LEU A 29 9.99 -8.08 -2.60
N LYS A 30 10.19 -7.55 -3.81
CA LYS A 30 11.23 -6.56 -4.08
C LYS A 30 10.88 -5.20 -3.48
N ALA A 31 9.63 -4.78 -3.60
CA ALA A 31 9.15 -3.55 -2.99
C ALA A 31 9.25 -3.59 -1.46
N THR A 32 8.99 -4.75 -0.82
CA THR A 32 9.17 -4.87 0.64
C THR A 32 10.63 -4.81 1.08
N GLN A 33 11.59 -5.24 0.25
CA GLN A 33 13.01 -5.06 0.54
C GLN A 33 13.39 -3.58 0.50
N LEU A 34 12.91 -2.83 -0.50
CA LEU A 34 13.13 -1.37 -0.58
C LEU A 34 12.55 -0.62 0.64
N LEU A 35 11.42 -1.09 1.17
CA LEU A 35 10.83 -0.51 2.39
C LEU A 35 11.66 -0.80 3.66
N GLN A 36 12.37 -1.93 3.71
CA GLN A 36 13.25 -2.26 4.85
C GLN A 36 14.54 -1.43 4.86
N GLU A 37 14.94 -0.90 3.71
CA GLU A 37 16.10 -0.04 3.57
C GLU A 37 15.84 1.41 4.00
N LEU A 38 14.60 1.75 4.38
CA LEU A 38 14.24 3.11 4.80
C LEU A 38 14.92 3.50 6.13
N PRO A 39 15.70 4.61 6.15
CA PRO A 39 16.28 5.15 7.37
C PRO A 39 15.25 5.48 8.46
N GLN A 40 15.65 5.37 9.74
CA GLN A 40 14.78 5.71 10.88
C GLN A 40 14.28 7.16 10.85
N THR A 41 15.08 8.09 10.33
CA THR A 41 14.68 9.49 10.16
C THR A 41 13.47 9.64 9.22
N ILE A 42 13.43 8.85 8.15
CA ILE A 42 12.32 8.82 7.20
C ILE A 42 11.09 8.19 7.85
N MET A 43 11.27 7.11 8.62
CA MET A 43 10.18 6.49 9.37
C MET A 43 9.49 7.47 10.33
N GLN A 44 10.26 8.36 10.97
CA GLN A 44 9.71 9.42 11.84
C GLN A 44 8.95 10.50 11.05
N SER A 45 9.37 10.79 9.82
CA SER A 45 8.63 11.71 8.93
C SER A 45 7.32 11.10 8.41
N LEU A 46 7.31 9.79 8.11
CA LEU A 46 6.14 9.05 7.66
C LEU A 46 5.11 8.86 8.79
N PHE A 47 5.59 8.53 10.00
CA PHE A 47 4.79 8.28 11.19
C PHE A 47 5.19 9.25 12.32
N PRO A 48 4.81 10.53 12.23
CA PRO A 48 5.19 11.52 13.23
C PRO A 48 4.62 11.17 14.60
N ASN A 49 5.41 11.41 15.66
CA ASN A 49 5.04 11.27 17.07
C ASN A 49 4.51 9.89 17.49
N THR A 50 4.93 8.84 16.79
CA THR A 50 4.40 7.49 17.02
C THR A 50 5.54 6.53 17.37
N ASP A 51 5.40 5.79 18.47
CA ASP A 51 6.31 4.71 18.83
C ASP A 51 6.12 3.48 17.94
N ALA A 52 7.00 2.47 18.05
CA ALA A 52 6.90 1.27 17.23
C ALA A 52 5.54 0.55 17.35
N GLN A 53 4.88 0.62 18.51
CA GLN A 53 3.54 0.06 18.71
C GLN A 53 2.45 0.88 18.03
N GLY A 54 2.53 2.21 18.08
CA GLY A 54 1.59 3.07 17.40
C GLY A 54 1.70 2.95 15.88
N VAL A 55 2.90 2.70 15.32
CA VAL A 55 3.08 2.42 13.89
C VAL A 55 2.32 1.14 13.51
N LEU A 56 2.46 0.06 14.29
CA LEU A 56 1.71 -1.17 14.07
C LEU A 56 0.19 -0.96 14.18
N THR A 57 -0.24 -0.11 15.12
CA THR A 57 -1.67 0.23 15.30
C THR A 57 -2.22 1.02 14.11
N GLN A 58 -1.44 1.93 13.54
CA GLN A 58 -1.82 2.66 12.32
C GLN A 58 -1.86 1.73 11.11
N LEU A 59 -0.89 0.82 10.98
CA LEU A 59 -0.87 -0.18 9.90
C LEU A 59 -2.06 -1.15 9.99
N GLN A 60 -2.49 -1.54 11.19
CA GLN A 60 -3.66 -2.40 11.40
C GLN A 60 -4.98 -1.70 11.07
N ASN A 61 -5.03 -0.38 11.20
CA ASN A 61 -6.21 0.43 10.94
C ASN A 61 -6.13 1.15 9.58
N LEU A 62 -5.28 0.67 8.67
CA LEU A 62 -5.13 1.26 7.33
C LEU A 62 -6.46 1.24 6.57
N THR A 63 -7.08 2.39 6.47
CA THR A 63 -8.18 2.69 5.53
C THR A 63 -7.62 3.32 4.26
N LYS A 64 -8.42 3.39 3.20
CA LYS A 64 -8.07 4.10 1.97
C LYS A 64 -7.62 5.54 2.24
N ASP A 65 -8.34 6.25 3.10
CA ASP A 65 -8.04 7.65 3.45
C ASP A 65 -6.70 7.77 4.19
N THR A 66 -6.45 6.90 5.17
CA THR A 66 -5.16 6.90 5.89
C THR A 66 -3.98 6.45 5.02
N LEU A 67 -4.22 5.56 4.04
CA LEU A 67 -3.22 5.14 3.07
C LEU A 67 -2.88 6.30 2.13
N GLN A 68 -3.88 7.08 1.71
CA GLN A 68 -3.69 8.27 0.89
C GLN A 68 -2.95 9.37 1.66
N GLU A 69 -3.29 9.61 2.93
CA GLU A 69 -2.55 10.54 3.78
C GLU A 69 -1.09 10.12 3.97
N LEU A 70 -0.85 8.82 4.23
CA LEU A 70 0.49 8.27 4.35
C LEU A 70 1.28 8.47 3.05
N PHE A 71 0.63 8.26 1.89
CA PHE A 71 1.22 8.48 0.58
C PHE A 71 1.61 9.95 0.36
N ILE A 72 0.74 10.91 0.71
CA ILE A 72 1.03 12.34 0.61
C ILE A 72 2.23 12.72 1.50
N ARG A 73 2.27 12.23 2.75
CA ARG A 73 3.41 12.45 3.66
C ARG A 73 4.69 11.84 3.12
N ALA A 74 4.59 10.64 2.54
CA ALA A 74 5.73 9.98 1.91
C ALA A 74 6.28 10.79 0.75
N ILE A 75 5.44 11.34 -0.12
CA ILE A 75 5.92 12.17 -1.22
C ILE A 75 6.60 13.44 -0.70
N GLY A 76 6.07 14.06 0.36
CA GLY A 76 6.68 15.25 0.96
C GLY A 76 8.03 14.97 1.66
N ALA A 77 8.22 13.77 2.21
CA ALA A 77 9.42 13.40 2.95
C ALA A 77 10.51 12.77 2.07
N ILE A 78 10.11 11.91 1.14
CA ILE A 78 10.99 11.05 0.34
C ILE A 78 10.48 10.86 -1.10
N PRO A 79 10.37 11.94 -1.90
CA PRO A 79 9.74 11.88 -3.22
C PRO A 79 10.41 10.87 -4.17
N GLU A 80 11.74 10.88 -4.26
CA GLU A 80 12.50 9.95 -5.11
C GLU A 80 12.25 8.49 -4.74
N GLN A 81 12.27 8.18 -3.44
CA GLN A 81 12.06 6.82 -2.96
C GLN A 81 10.61 6.36 -3.15
N VAL A 82 9.63 7.26 -3.04
CA VAL A 82 8.23 6.94 -3.36
C VAL A 82 8.08 6.57 -4.84
N ILE A 83 8.68 7.33 -5.74
CA ILE A 83 8.62 7.07 -7.17
C ILE A 83 9.29 5.73 -7.49
N ARG A 84 10.44 5.44 -6.88
CA ARG A 84 11.14 4.16 -7.03
C ARG A 84 10.33 2.96 -6.52
N ILE A 85 9.71 3.09 -5.35
CA ILE A 85 8.83 2.04 -4.80
C ILE A 85 7.62 1.86 -5.72
N PHE A 86 7.00 2.95 -6.17
CA PHE A 86 5.84 2.88 -7.06
C PHE A 86 6.20 2.28 -8.43
N ALA A 87 7.39 2.58 -8.97
CA ALA A 87 7.91 1.97 -10.18
C ALA A 87 8.00 0.44 -10.05
N GLU A 88 8.56 -0.05 -8.94
CA GLU A 88 8.66 -1.49 -8.68
C GLU A 88 7.28 -2.14 -8.50
N LEU A 89 6.36 -1.48 -7.79
CA LEU A 89 5.01 -1.98 -7.54
C LEU A 89 4.13 -2.01 -8.79
N SER A 90 4.26 -1.00 -9.66
CA SER A 90 3.47 -0.85 -10.88
C SER A 90 4.09 -1.59 -12.08
N GLY A 91 5.38 -1.93 -12.00
CA GLY A 91 6.16 -2.43 -13.13
C GLY A 91 6.48 -1.35 -14.18
N ILE A 92 6.17 -0.08 -13.91
CA ILE A 92 6.48 1.04 -14.79
C ILE A 92 7.92 1.48 -14.51
N PRO A 93 8.79 1.64 -15.53
CA PRO A 93 10.15 2.11 -15.31
C PRO A 93 10.19 3.46 -14.61
N GLU A 94 11.02 3.58 -13.58
CA GLU A 94 11.21 4.80 -12.77
C GLU A 94 11.48 6.04 -13.65
N GLN A 95 12.39 5.90 -14.60
CA GLN A 95 12.74 6.99 -15.52
C GLN A 95 11.53 7.49 -16.33
N LYS A 96 10.58 6.61 -16.69
CA LYS A 96 9.36 7.04 -17.38
C LYS A 96 8.44 7.84 -16.48
N LEU A 97 8.36 7.50 -15.19
CA LEU A 97 7.58 8.27 -14.23
C LEU A 97 8.19 9.66 -13.98
N LEU A 98 9.53 9.76 -14.00
CA LEU A 98 10.24 11.03 -13.79
C LEU A 98 10.22 11.95 -15.01
N ASP A 99 10.35 11.39 -16.22
CA ASP A 99 10.49 12.18 -17.45
C ASP A 99 9.15 12.56 -18.10
N ASP A 100 8.04 11.93 -17.69
CA ASP A 100 6.73 12.17 -18.28
C ASP A 100 6.05 13.38 -17.64
N PRO A 101 5.88 14.51 -18.37
CA PRO A 101 5.23 15.70 -17.83
C PRO A 101 3.74 15.49 -17.51
N ASN A 102 3.12 14.41 -17.99
CA ASN A 102 1.75 14.03 -17.63
C ASN A 102 1.69 13.27 -16.30
N VAL A 103 2.84 12.83 -15.76
CA VAL A 103 2.98 12.18 -14.46
C VAL A 103 3.51 13.22 -13.46
N GLY A 104 2.67 14.21 -13.18
CA GLY A 104 2.88 15.14 -12.06
C GLY A 104 2.53 14.51 -10.71
N LEU A 105 2.56 15.31 -9.64
CA LEU A 105 2.16 14.86 -8.29
C LEU A 105 0.71 14.33 -8.26
N ASP A 106 -0.18 15.00 -9.00
CA ASP A 106 -1.57 14.61 -9.20
C ASP A 106 -1.70 13.31 -10.00
N GLY A 107 -0.91 13.18 -11.07
CA GLY A 107 -0.84 11.97 -11.89
C GLY A 107 -0.37 10.76 -11.10
N LEU A 108 0.69 10.93 -10.28
CA LEU A 108 1.21 9.87 -9.43
C LEU A 108 0.18 9.41 -8.38
N ALA A 109 -0.57 10.35 -7.78
CA ALA A 109 -1.64 10.02 -6.84
C ALA A 109 -2.80 9.27 -7.52
N GLU A 110 -3.20 9.70 -8.73
CA GLU A 110 -4.21 9.02 -9.53
C GLU A 110 -3.78 7.59 -9.89
N MET A 111 -2.54 7.42 -10.36
CA MET A 111 -1.96 6.12 -10.69
C MET A 111 -1.84 5.22 -9.46
N ALA A 112 -1.44 5.74 -8.30
CA ALA A 112 -1.42 4.99 -7.05
C ALA A 112 -2.82 4.52 -6.62
N GLY A 113 -3.83 5.38 -6.77
CA GLY A 113 -5.23 5.06 -6.50
C GLY A 113 -5.75 3.91 -7.37
N ALA A 114 -5.50 3.98 -8.67
CA ALA A 114 -5.87 2.91 -9.61
C ALA A 114 -5.10 1.61 -9.31
N TRP A 115 -3.83 1.70 -8.92
CA TRP A 115 -3.04 0.53 -8.53
C TRP A 115 -3.60 -0.17 -7.28
N ILE A 116 -4.00 0.60 -6.27
CA ILE A 116 -4.66 0.09 -5.05
C ILE A 116 -5.95 -0.67 -5.41
N GLU A 117 -6.75 -0.11 -6.31
CA GLU A 117 -8.02 -0.70 -6.76
C GLU A 117 -7.79 -2.01 -7.52
N VAL A 118 -6.90 -2.01 -8.53
CA VAL A 118 -6.58 -3.18 -9.36
C VAL A 118 -6.00 -4.32 -8.53
N ASN A 119 -5.15 -4.00 -7.55
CA ASN A 119 -4.53 -5.01 -6.69
C ASN A 119 -5.41 -5.44 -5.51
N GLY A 120 -6.56 -4.81 -5.31
CA GLY A 120 -7.47 -5.12 -4.22
C GLY A 120 -6.80 -5.00 -2.85
N ILE A 121 -5.91 -4.02 -2.68
CA ILE A 121 -5.15 -3.83 -1.44
C ILE A 121 -6.09 -3.62 -0.24
N GLU A 122 -7.25 -2.97 -0.45
CA GLU A 122 -8.28 -2.85 0.58
C GLU A 122 -8.80 -4.22 1.08
N ASN A 123 -8.97 -5.19 0.18
CA ASN A 123 -9.40 -6.53 0.55
C ASN A 123 -8.30 -7.27 1.31
N PHE A 124 -7.04 -7.07 0.91
CA PHE A 124 -5.89 -7.60 1.64
C PHE A 124 -5.81 -7.04 3.06
N ILE A 125 -5.92 -5.72 3.22
CA ILE A 125 -5.88 -5.06 4.54
C ILE A 125 -7.04 -5.55 5.43
N LYS A 126 -8.27 -5.60 4.89
CA LYS A 126 -9.44 -6.12 5.62
C LYS A 126 -9.23 -7.57 6.07
N ALA A 127 -8.69 -8.43 5.20
CA ALA A 127 -8.40 -9.82 5.53
C ALA A 127 -7.30 -9.95 6.61
N ALA A 128 -6.23 -9.16 6.51
CA ALA A 128 -5.15 -9.12 7.49
C ALA A 128 -5.64 -8.63 8.86
N GLY A 129 -6.46 -7.57 8.91
CA GLY A 129 -7.06 -7.07 10.15
C GLY A 129 -7.99 -8.08 10.82
N ALA A 130 -8.85 -8.75 10.05
CA ALA A 130 -9.72 -9.80 10.56
C ALA A 130 -8.93 -10.98 11.15
N LEU A 131 -7.81 -11.35 10.51
CA LEU A 131 -6.91 -12.39 11.01
C LEU A 131 -6.23 -11.95 12.32
N ALA A 132 -5.73 -10.72 12.40
CA ALA A 132 -5.09 -10.18 13.60
C ALA A 132 -6.05 -10.17 14.81
N GLU A 133 -7.30 -9.73 14.62
CA GLU A 133 -8.33 -9.75 15.66
C GLU A 133 -8.68 -11.18 16.11
N LYS A 134 -8.72 -12.14 15.18
CA LYS A 134 -8.95 -13.55 15.50
C LYS A 134 -7.81 -14.13 16.34
N VAL A 135 -6.56 -13.84 15.98
CA VAL A 135 -5.36 -14.25 16.73
C VAL A 135 -5.33 -13.62 18.13
N ARG A 136 -5.69 -12.33 18.24
CA ARG A 136 -5.76 -11.63 19.53
C ARG A 136 -6.79 -12.29 20.46
N LYS A 137 -7.99 -12.56 19.96
CA LYS A 137 -9.05 -13.23 20.72
C LYS A 137 -8.66 -14.64 21.18
N THR A 138 -7.96 -15.40 20.34
CA THR A 138 -7.44 -16.72 20.74
C THR A 138 -6.36 -16.60 21.83
N LYS A 139 -5.45 -15.63 21.70
CA LYS A 139 -4.37 -15.40 22.68
C LYS A 139 -4.90 -14.98 24.06
N THR A 140 -5.97 -14.19 24.13
CA THR A 140 -6.65 -13.82 25.40
C THR A 140 -7.47 -14.95 26.00
N THR A 141 -7.96 -15.91 25.20
CA THR A 141 -8.76 -17.04 25.69
C THR A 141 -7.88 -18.17 26.23
N THR A 142 -6.60 -18.23 25.85
CA THR A 142 -5.66 -19.29 26.29
C THR A 142 -4.84 -18.90 27.53
N GLY A 143 -5.00 -17.68 28.05
CA GLY A 143 -4.31 -17.19 29.26
C GLY A 143 -5.15 -17.25 30.55
N SER A 144 -6.29 -17.93 30.52
CA SER A 144 -7.20 -18.05 31.65
C SER A 144 -7.54 -19.52 31.90
N SER A 145 -6.55 -20.29 32.33
CA SER A 145 -6.72 -21.59 33.00
C SER A 145 -5.44 -21.88 33.79
N ASP A 146 -5.57 -21.75 35.12
CA ASP A 146 -4.70 -22.10 36.25
C ASP A 146 -3.34 -21.40 36.44
#